data_AF-A0A358XXR0-F1
#
_entry.id   AF-A0A358XXR0-F1
#
_cell.length_a   1.000
_cell.length_b   1.000
_cell.length_c   1.000
_cell.angle_alpha   90.00
_cell.angle_beta   90.00
_cell.angle_gamma   90.00
#
_symmetry.space_group_name_H-M   'P 1'
#
loop_
_entity.id
_entity.type
_entity.pdbx_description
1 polymer ?
#
loop_
_entity_poly.entity_id
_entity_poly.type
_entity_poly.pdbx_seq_one_letter_code
_entity_poly.pdbx_strand_id
1 'polypeptide(L)'
;MPQVTKHGGHRPGAGRPTGSFNKATREQGARLSDLAKSYTNIAFGTLVDVAINGSSDTARIAAANSILDRGYGKPRVDEIEAVDLPPIVIQRAE
;
A
#
# COMPACT_ATOMS: atom_id res chain seq x y z
N MET A 1 23.36 26.73 -20.93
CA MET A 1 23.04 25.32 -20.59
C MET A 1 22.83 25.22 -19.09
N PRO A 2 21.63 24.84 -18.59
CA PRO A 2 21.40 24.76 -17.16
C PRO A 2 22.08 23.51 -16.59
N GLN A 3 22.85 23.68 -15.51
CA GLN A 3 23.55 22.61 -14.80
C GLN A 3 22.55 21.78 -13.99
N VAL A 4 22.32 20.53 -14.37
CA VAL A 4 21.50 19.58 -13.60
C VAL A 4 22.27 19.17 -12.35
N THR A 5 21.91 19.72 -11.20
CA THR A 5 22.45 19.26 -9.92
C THR A 5 21.89 17.87 -9.61
N LYS A 6 22.72 16.83 -9.78
CA LYS A 6 22.41 15.43 -9.42
C LYS A 6 22.26 15.29 -7.88
N HIS A 7 21.08 15.58 -7.35
CA HIS A 7 20.73 15.27 -5.97
C HIS A 7 20.02 13.91 -5.92
N GLY A 8 20.74 12.88 -5.43
CA GLY A 8 20.24 11.50 -5.28
C GLY A 8 21.26 10.46 -5.74
N GLY A 9 21.36 9.34 -5.02
CA GLY A 9 22.27 8.23 -5.34
C GLY A 9 23.07 7.73 -4.13
N HIS A 10 23.58 6.50 -4.22
CA HIS A 10 24.44 5.91 -3.20
C HIS A 10 25.71 6.76 -3.03
N ARG A 11 25.98 7.20 -1.79
CA ARG A 11 27.21 7.88 -1.40
C ARG A 11 27.75 7.19 -0.15
N PRO A 12 29.08 7.16 0.08
CA PRO A 12 29.63 6.66 1.34
C PRO A 12 29.00 7.42 2.52
N GLY A 13 28.32 6.70 3.42
CA GLY A 13 27.59 7.29 4.55
C GLY A 13 26.18 7.84 4.22
N ALA A 14 25.67 7.67 3.00
CA ALA A 14 24.29 7.99 2.67
C ALA A 14 23.31 6.91 3.15
N GLY A 15 22.15 7.36 3.61
CA GLY A 15 21.09 6.50 4.13
C GLY A 15 21.12 6.39 5.65
N ARG A 16 20.19 5.60 6.18
CA ARG A 16 20.09 5.31 7.60
C ARG A 16 21.17 4.27 7.97
N PRO A 17 22.07 4.53 8.93
CA PRO A 17 23.13 3.59 9.28
C PRO A 17 22.55 2.25 9.73
N THR A 18 23.14 1.17 9.25
CA THR A 18 22.75 -0.21 9.57
C THR A 18 22.81 -0.43 11.08
N GLY A 19 21.73 -0.95 11.67
CA GLY A 19 21.62 -1.15 13.11
C GLY A 19 21.18 0.08 13.92
N SER A 20 20.87 1.21 13.27
CA SER A 20 20.29 2.35 13.98
C SER A 20 18.92 2.01 14.56
N PHE A 21 18.82 2.07 15.89
CA PHE A 21 17.56 1.86 16.60
C PHE A 21 16.50 2.85 16.13
N ASN A 22 15.23 2.43 16.14
CA ASN A 22 14.13 3.36 15.94
C ASN A 22 14.17 4.44 17.03
N LYS A 23 13.91 5.69 16.64
CA LYS A 23 13.82 6.82 17.58
C LYS A 23 12.73 6.59 18.64
N ALA A 24 11.67 5.86 18.28
CA ALA A 24 10.63 5.45 19.20
C ALA A 24 10.97 4.06 19.79
N THR A 25 10.81 3.93 21.11
CA THR A 25 10.92 2.63 21.79
C THR A 25 9.75 1.73 21.41
N ARG A 26 9.92 0.41 21.54
CA ARG A 26 8.85 -0.57 21.24
C ARG A 26 7.57 -0.30 22.05
N GLU A 27 7.73 0.12 23.29
CA GLU A 27 6.62 0.47 24.19
C GLU A 27 5.90 1.75 23.76
N GLN A 28 6.62 2.76 23.30
CA GLN A 28 6.02 3.98 22.73
C GLN A 28 5.23 3.65 21.46
N GLY A 29 5.76 2.77 20.60
CA GLY A 29 5.04 2.28 19.41
C GLY A 29 3.76 1.51 19.76
N ALA A 30 3.81 0.65 20.78
CA ALA A 30 2.64 -0.08 21.26
C ALA A 30 1.57 0.88 21.79
N ARG A 31 1.94 1.83 22.66
CA ARG A 31 1.02 2.85 23.20
C ARG A 31 0.37 3.69 22.09
N LEU A 32 1.15 4.11 21.10
CA LEU A 32 0.62 4.86 19.96
C LEU A 32 -0.36 4.00 19.13
N SER A 33 -0.05 2.73 18.95
CA SER A 33 -0.91 1.80 18.21
C SER A 33 -2.23 1.56 18.93
N ASP A 34 -2.21 1.44 20.25
CA ASP A 34 -3.43 1.26 21.06
C ASP A 34 -4.28 2.53 21.09
N LEU A 35 -3.63 3.69 21.17
CA LEU A 35 -4.31 4.97 20.99
C LEU A 35 -4.93 5.09 19.58
N ALA A 36 -4.22 4.67 18.53
CA ALA A 36 -4.78 4.68 17.17
C ALA A 36 -6.01 3.77 17.02
N LYS A 37 -6.00 2.59 17.66
CA LYS A 37 -7.16 1.69 17.66
C LYS A 37 -8.39 2.32 18.32
N SER A 38 -8.23 3.13 19.35
CA SER A 38 -9.38 3.81 19.99
C SER A 38 -10.07 4.82 19.08
N TYR A 39 -9.35 5.39 18.10
CA TYR A 39 -9.91 6.31 17.09
C TYR A 39 -10.63 5.59 15.93
N THR A 40 -10.72 4.27 15.94
CA THR A 40 -11.31 3.49 14.83
C THR A 40 -12.73 3.96 14.48
N ASN A 41 -13.56 4.26 15.48
CA ASN A 41 -14.93 4.72 15.25
C ASN A 41 -14.97 6.07 14.53
N ILE A 42 -14.09 7.01 14.91
CA ILE A 42 -13.98 8.31 14.27
C ILE A 42 -13.48 8.15 12.84
N ALA A 43 -12.42 7.36 12.63
CA ALA A 43 -11.87 7.09 11.31
C ALA A 43 -12.87 6.39 10.37
N PHE A 44 -13.69 5.49 10.90
CA PHE A 44 -14.75 4.87 10.12
C PHE A 44 -15.86 5.87 9.79
N GLY A 45 -16.28 6.69 10.76
CA GLY A 45 -17.26 7.75 10.55
C GLY A 45 -16.83 8.76 9.48
N THR A 46 -15.55 9.14 9.44
CA THR A 46 -15.03 10.03 8.39
C THR A 46 -15.02 9.37 7.01
N LEU A 47 -14.75 8.07 6.90
CA LEU A 47 -14.87 7.36 5.63
C LEU A 47 -16.33 7.35 5.15
N VAL A 48 -17.29 7.14 6.04
CA VAL A 48 -18.72 7.20 5.70
C VAL A 48 -19.12 8.61 5.24
N ASP A 49 -18.68 9.64 5.95
CA ASP A 49 -18.94 11.03 5.56
C ASP A 49 -18.33 11.36 4.19
N VAL A 50 -17.07 10.98 3.95
CA VAL A 50 -16.42 11.16 2.64
C VAL A 50 -17.15 10.38 1.55
N ALA A 51 -17.65 9.17 1.82
CA ALA A 51 -18.39 8.40 0.83
C ALA A 51 -19.72 9.06 0.42
N ILE A 52 -20.38 9.78 1.35
CA ILE A 52 -21.67 10.44 1.12
C ILE A 52 -21.49 11.87 0.59
N ASN A 53 -20.64 12.66 1.23
CA ASN A 53 -20.51 14.11 1.04
C ASN A 53 -19.20 14.54 0.35
N GLY A 54 -18.32 13.59 0.00
CA GLY A 54 -17.00 13.90 -0.54
C GLY A 54 -17.04 14.72 -1.83
N SER A 55 -16.16 15.73 -1.90
CA SER A 55 -16.14 16.72 -2.98
C SER A 55 -15.68 16.16 -4.33
N SER A 56 -14.94 15.05 -4.35
CA SER A 56 -14.49 14.39 -5.58
C SER A 56 -15.00 12.96 -5.66
N ASP A 57 -15.37 12.55 -6.87
CA ASP A 57 -15.82 11.18 -7.15
C ASP A 57 -14.74 10.16 -6.76
N THR A 58 -13.46 10.50 -6.98
CA THR A 58 -12.32 9.69 -6.58
C THR A 58 -12.25 9.46 -5.07
N ALA A 59 -12.52 10.49 -4.26
CA ALA A 59 -12.53 10.38 -2.80
C ALA A 59 -13.69 9.51 -2.34
N ARG A 60 -14.88 9.67 -2.94
CA ARG A 60 -16.06 8.85 -2.63
C ARG A 60 -15.83 7.38 -2.96
N ILE A 61 -15.30 7.09 -4.15
CA ILE A 61 -14.97 5.72 -4.58
C ILE A 61 -13.90 5.10 -3.67
N ALA A 62 -12.83 5.83 -3.36
CA ALA A 62 -11.78 5.35 -2.47
C ALA A 62 -12.32 5.04 -1.07
N ALA A 63 -13.17 5.92 -0.52
CA ALA A 63 -13.81 5.70 0.78
C ALA A 63 -14.75 4.49 0.77
N ALA A 64 -15.58 4.35 -0.27
CA ALA A 64 -16.49 3.21 -0.42
C ALA A 64 -15.72 1.88 -0.51
N ASN A 65 -14.69 1.80 -1.36
CA ASN A 65 -13.84 0.61 -1.47
C ASN A 65 -13.15 0.27 -0.14
N SER A 66 -12.67 1.29 0.57
CA SER A 66 -12.05 1.15 1.88
C SER A 66 -13.01 0.55 2.93
N ILE A 67 -14.30 0.89 2.87
CA ILE A 67 -15.34 0.30 3.74
C ILE A 67 -15.61 -1.16 3.34
N LEU A 68 -15.80 -1.44 2.04
CA LEU A 68 -16.08 -2.78 1.53
C LEU A 68 -14.95 -3.77 1.83
N ASP A 69 -13.70 -3.36 1.59
CA ASP A 69 -12.50 -4.17 1.86
C ASP A 69 -12.40 -4.58 3.33
N ARG A 70 -12.96 -3.79 4.26
CA ARG A 70 -12.97 -4.10 5.69
C ARG A 70 -14.13 -5.01 6.10
N GLY A 71 -15.30 -4.84 5.49
CA GLY A 71 -16.49 -5.64 5.79
C GLY A 71 -16.45 -7.03 5.16
N TYR A 72 -15.94 -7.13 3.93
CA TYR A 72 -15.98 -8.34 3.11
C TYR A 72 -14.59 -8.90 2.80
N GLY A 73 -13.52 -8.17 3.11
CA GLY A 73 -12.16 -8.54 2.71
C GLY A 73 -11.85 -8.17 1.27
N LYS A 74 -10.60 -8.36 0.85
CA LYS A 74 -10.22 -8.21 -0.56
C LYS A 74 -10.67 -9.43 -1.37
N PRO A 75 -11.09 -9.26 -2.63
CA PRO A 75 -11.35 -10.37 -3.53
C PRO A 75 -10.16 -11.32 -3.56
N ARG A 76 -10.42 -12.62 -3.51
CA ARG A 76 -9.37 -13.62 -3.72
C ARG A 76 -8.85 -13.45 -5.15
N VAL A 77 -7.56 -13.15 -5.26
CA VAL A 77 -6.85 -13.34 -6.52
C VAL A 77 -6.52 -14.82 -6.52
N ASP A 78 -7.29 -15.61 -7.26
CA ASP A 78 -6.87 -16.95 -7.60
C ASP A 78 -5.61 -16.77 -8.46
N GLU A 79 -4.44 -16.94 -7.84
CA GLU A 79 -3.19 -17.02 -8.57
C GLU A 79 -3.32 -18.24 -9.48
N ILE A 80 -3.71 -18.00 -10.74
CA ILE A 80 -3.52 -18.99 -11.79
C ILE A 80 -2.02 -19.14 -11.87
N GLU A 81 -1.47 -20.14 -11.17
CA GLU A 81 -0.09 -20.53 -11.36
C GLU A 81 0.09 -20.70 -12.85
N ALA A 82 0.94 -19.87 -13.44
CA ALA A 82 1.35 -20.02 -14.82
C ALA A 82 2.11 -21.35 -14.88
N VAL A 83 1.38 -22.43 -15.17
CA VAL A 83 1.98 -23.73 -15.41
C VAL A 83 2.92 -23.54 -16.58
N ASP A 84 4.22 -23.74 -16.36
CA ASP A 84 5.26 -23.71 -17.38
C ASP A 84 5.06 -24.93 -18.30
N LEU A 85 4.06 -24.82 -19.17
CA LEU A 85 3.73 -25.83 -20.15
C LEU A 85 4.82 -25.84 -21.22
N PRO A 86 5.36 -27.02 -21.58
CA PRO A 86 6.38 -27.10 -22.62
C PRO A 86 5.82 -26.54 -23.95
N PRO A 87 6.67 -25.89 -24.76
CA PRO A 87 6.23 -25.28 -26.01
C PRO A 87 5.64 -26.34 -26.95
N ILE A 88 4.38 -26.17 -27.35
CA ILE A 88 3.73 -27.01 -28.35
C ILE A 88 4.29 -26.63 -29.73
N VAL A 89 5.14 -27.49 -30.29
CA VAL A 89 5.64 -27.32 -31.66
C VAL A 89 4.55 -27.78 -32.64
N ILE A 90 3.87 -26.82 -33.28
CA ILE A 90 2.95 -27.11 -34.38
C ILE A 90 3.77 -27.20 -35.67
N GLN A 91 4.07 -28.42 -36.13
CA GLN A 91 4.65 -28.63 -37.46
C GLN A 91 3.58 -28.36 -38.51
N ARG A 92 3.86 -27.44 -39.45
CA ARG A 92 3.06 -27.32 -40.68
C ARG A 92 3.31 -28.56 -41.53
N ALA A 93 2.25 -29.25 -41.91
CA ALA A 93 2.31 -30.25 -42.98
C ALA A 93 2.69 -29.54 -44.30
N GLU A 94 3.63 -30.13 -45.03
CA GLU A 94 3.97 -29.72 -46.41
C GLU A 94 2.77 -29.83 -47.34
#